data_AF-T1UBP9-F1
#
_entry.id   AF-T1UBP9-F1
#
_cell.length_a   1.000
_cell.length_b   1.000
_cell.length_c   1.000
_cell.angle_alpha   90.00
_cell.angle_beta   90.00
_cell.angle_gamma   90.00
#
_symmetry.space_group_name_H-M   'P 1'
#
loop_
_entity.id
_entity.type
_entity.pdbx_description
1 polymer ?
#
loop_
_entity_poly.entity_id
_entity_poly.type
_entity_poly.pdbx_seq_one_letter_code
_entity_poly.pdbx_strand_id
1 'polypeptide(L)'
;MKIKFKRLDYQEKCLQQILGVFKGVYFEKSEKDIQRIFNPFFETEKVKDLLLENIQNLQSEQKITQGSVGIEKSLNCDILMETGTGKTFCFLECIYALHKEYGLSKFIVLVPSNAIKLGVLKSVEITREFFKSEYSNTHLESYEDIESFILASHHKCCVLVMTFSAFNKEGNIINKSCLENTNLFNGAKSYMQALASIRPIAIMDEPHRFLGDKTKIIWKN
;
A
#
# COMPACT_ATOMS: atom_id res chain seq x y z
N MET A 1 28.26 -6.22 11.97
CA MET A 1 28.14 -4.74 11.89
C MET A 1 26.66 -4.38 11.85
N LYS A 2 26.12 -3.66 12.83
CA LYS A 2 24.73 -3.17 12.77
C LYS A 2 24.70 -1.92 11.89
N ILE A 3 23.98 -1.97 10.77
CA ILE A 3 23.76 -0.81 9.91
C ILE A 3 22.97 0.22 10.72
N LYS A 4 23.49 1.45 10.84
CA LYS A 4 22.75 2.56 11.44
C LYS A 4 22.02 3.30 10.33
N PHE A 5 20.70 3.26 10.35
CA PHE A 5 19.88 4.09 9.47
C PHE A 5 19.74 5.49 10.07
N LYS A 6 19.68 6.48 9.20
CA LYS A 6 19.36 7.87 9.54
C LYS A 6 18.34 8.35 8.52
N ARG A 7 17.19 8.85 9.00
CA ARG A 7 16.21 9.52 8.14
C ARG A 7 16.79 10.85 7.65
N LEU A 8 16.66 11.11 6.36
CA LEU A 8 17.07 12.36 5.72
C LEU A 8 15.87 13.31 5.57
N ASP A 9 16.11 14.62 5.56
CA ASP A 9 15.05 15.63 5.58
C ASP A 9 14.08 15.51 4.39
N TYR A 10 14.58 15.15 3.21
CA TYR A 10 13.73 14.94 2.04
C TYR A 10 12.89 13.65 2.14
N GLN A 11 13.32 12.66 2.93
CA GLN A 11 12.56 11.43 3.19
C GLN A 11 11.42 11.72 4.17
N GLU A 12 11.70 12.51 5.22
CA GLU A 12 10.68 13.03 6.13
C GLU A 12 9.66 13.89 5.36
N LYS A 13 10.14 14.78 4.48
CA LYS A 13 9.25 15.58 3.62
C LYS A 13 8.35 14.70 2.75
N CYS A 14 8.89 13.63 2.15
CA CYS A 14 8.11 12.67 1.37
C CYS A 14 7.00 12.02 2.23
N LEU A 15 7.34 11.58 3.44
CA LEU A 15 6.38 11.02 4.39
C LEU A 15 5.25 12.02 4.72
N GLN A 16 5.60 13.26 5.06
CA GLN A 16 4.63 14.29 5.43
C GLN A 16 3.69 14.63 4.27
N GLN A 17 4.17 14.62 3.03
CA GLN A 17 3.32 14.81 1.86
C GLN A 17 2.29 13.68 1.72
N ILE A 18 2.66 12.43 2.01
CA ILE A 18 1.73 11.30 1.98
C ILE A 18 0.68 11.42 3.09
N LEU A 19 1.13 11.63 4.33
CA LEU A 19 0.22 11.74 5.47
C LEU A 19 -0.72 12.94 5.34
N GLY A 20 -0.23 14.04 4.74
CA GLY A 20 -0.99 15.25 4.49
C GLY A 20 -2.21 15.03 3.60
N VAL A 21 -2.18 14.07 2.66
CA VAL A 21 -3.34 13.73 1.82
C VAL A 21 -4.56 13.35 2.67
N PHE A 22 -4.32 12.62 3.76
CA PHE A 22 -5.35 12.08 4.65
C PHE A 22 -5.62 12.95 5.88
N LYS A 23 -5.06 14.17 5.94
CA LYS A 23 -5.24 15.07 7.08
C LYS A 23 -6.73 15.34 7.33
N GLY A 24 -7.19 15.05 8.54
CA GLY A 24 -8.59 15.22 8.94
C GLY A 24 -9.55 14.15 8.43
N VAL A 25 -9.07 13.14 7.71
CA VAL A 25 -9.89 12.01 7.24
C VAL A 25 -10.00 10.97 8.35
N TYR A 26 -11.24 10.58 8.67
CA TYR A 26 -11.50 9.51 9.63
C TYR A 26 -11.65 8.17 8.92
N PHE A 27 -10.91 7.16 9.39
CA PHE A 27 -10.98 5.79 8.88
C PHE A 27 -11.87 4.94 9.81
N GLU A 28 -12.98 4.46 9.26
CA GLU A 28 -13.98 3.63 9.93
C GLU A 28 -13.60 2.14 9.84
N LYS A 29 -13.84 1.39 10.92
CA LYS A 29 -13.71 -0.07 10.91
C LYS A 29 -14.99 -0.70 10.40
N SER A 30 -14.87 -1.73 9.57
CA SER A 30 -16.02 -2.48 9.07
C SER A 30 -16.61 -3.36 10.17
N GLU A 31 -17.86 -3.13 10.58
CA GLU A 31 -18.59 -4.01 11.52
C GLU A 31 -18.78 -5.44 10.99
N LYS A 32 -18.77 -5.59 9.66
CA LYS A 32 -18.88 -6.88 8.96
C LYS A 32 -17.57 -7.68 8.95
N ASP A 33 -16.46 -7.10 9.41
CA ASP A 33 -15.15 -7.76 9.45
C ASP A 33 -15.00 -8.64 10.70
N ILE A 34 -15.81 -9.70 10.78
CA ILE A 34 -15.78 -10.65 11.91
C ILE A 34 -14.40 -11.31 12.03
N GLN A 35 -13.73 -11.56 10.90
CA GLN A 35 -12.42 -12.20 10.83
C GLN A 35 -11.26 -11.26 11.21
N ARG A 36 -11.51 -9.95 11.31
CA ARG A 36 -10.50 -8.93 11.62
C ARG A 36 -9.35 -8.95 10.62
N ILE A 37 -9.67 -8.93 9.33
CA ILE A 37 -8.71 -8.95 8.22
C ILE A 37 -8.79 -7.72 7.30
N PHE A 38 -9.81 -6.86 7.45
CA PHE A 38 -10.01 -5.68 6.61
C PHE A 38 -9.21 -4.50 7.14
N ASN A 39 -8.68 -3.70 6.22
CA ASN A 39 -8.29 -2.34 6.57
C ASN A 39 -9.52 -1.50 6.96
N PRO A 40 -9.36 -0.56 7.89
CA PRO A 40 -10.34 0.50 8.06
C PRO A 40 -10.40 1.35 6.78
N PHE A 41 -11.53 2.01 6.54
CA PHE A 41 -11.82 2.68 5.27
C PHE A 41 -12.61 3.96 5.51
N PHE A 42 -12.68 4.81 4.48
CA PHE A 42 -13.62 5.91 4.42
C PHE A 42 -14.44 5.78 3.14
N GLU A 43 -15.63 6.36 3.11
CA GLU A 43 -16.39 6.50 1.88
C GLU A 43 -15.85 7.69 1.08
N THR A 44 -15.19 7.41 -0.05
CA THR A 44 -14.50 8.42 -0.87
C THR A 44 -15.38 9.63 -1.18
N GLU A 45 -16.63 9.44 -1.58
CA GLU A 45 -17.53 10.54 -1.93
C GLU A 45 -17.87 11.44 -0.72
N LYS A 46 -17.87 10.91 0.52
CA LYS A 46 -18.14 11.72 1.72
C LYS A 46 -16.98 12.63 2.11
N VAL A 47 -15.74 12.24 1.79
CA VAL A 47 -14.52 12.97 2.15
C VAL A 47 -13.79 13.55 0.93
N LYS A 48 -14.43 13.48 -0.25
CA LYS A 48 -13.82 13.83 -1.54
C LYS A 48 -13.28 15.25 -1.55
N ASP A 49 -14.09 16.21 -1.13
CA ASP A 49 -13.72 17.62 -1.13
C ASP A 49 -12.53 17.88 -0.21
N LEU A 50 -12.51 17.26 0.98
CA LEU A 50 -11.39 17.34 1.92
C LEU A 50 -10.11 16.73 1.35
N LEU A 51 -10.21 15.56 0.70
CA LEU A 51 -9.06 14.94 0.04
C LEU A 51 -8.51 15.83 -1.08
N LEU A 52 -9.39 16.39 -1.91
CA LEU A 52 -9.00 17.29 -3.01
C LEU A 52 -8.35 18.56 -2.47
N GLU A 53 -8.92 19.17 -1.41
CA GLU A 53 -8.36 20.34 -0.74
C GLU A 53 -6.95 20.03 -0.18
N ASN A 54 -6.78 18.92 0.53
CA ASN A 54 -5.49 18.49 1.04
C ASN A 54 -4.45 18.34 -0.09
N ILE A 55 -4.81 17.66 -1.18
CA ILE A 55 -3.90 17.45 -2.32
C ILE A 55 -3.54 18.78 -2.98
N GLN A 56 -4.50 19.68 -3.18
CA GLN A 56 -4.27 20.99 -3.78
C GLN A 56 -3.35 21.86 -2.92
N ASN A 57 -3.52 21.83 -1.59
CA ASN A 57 -2.67 22.55 -0.65
C ASN A 57 -1.23 22.01 -0.71
N LEU A 58 -1.05 20.69 -0.68
CA LEU A 58 0.26 20.05 -0.78
C LEU A 58 0.96 20.38 -2.12
N GLN A 59 0.23 20.31 -3.23
CA GLN A 59 0.76 20.69 -4.54
C GLN A 59 1.18 22.16 -4.59
N SER A 60 0.36 23.05 -4.03
CA SER A 60 0.65 24.49 -3.97
C SER A 60 1.91 24.80 -3.16
N GLU A 61 2.06 24.17 -1.99
CA GLU A 61 3.27 24.28 -1.15
C GLU A 61 4.54 23.83 -1.89
N GLN A 62 4.43 22.77 -2.70
CA GLN A 62 5.54 22.25 -3.51
C GLN A 62 5.70 22.94 -4.86
N LYS A 63 4.83 23.91 -5.19
CA LYS A 63 4.77 24.57 -6.51
C LYS A 63 4.62 23.58 -7.67
N ILE A 64 3.89 22.49 -7.44
CA ILE A 64 3.56 21.50 -8.46
C ILE A 64 2.40 22.05 -9.29
N THR A 65 2.65 22.27 -10.58
CA THR A 65 1.67 22.81 -11.55
C THR A 65 1.24 21.79 -12.60
N GLN A 66 1.81 20.58 -12.55
CA GLN A 66 1.55 19.50 -13.51
C GLN A 66 0.57 18.47 -12.93
N GLY A 67 -0.28 17.92 -13.82
CA GLY A 67 -1.27 16.90 -13.47
C GLY A 67 -2.62 17.51 -13.09
N SER A 68 -3.70 16.82 -13.44
CA SER A 68 -5.04 17.15 -12.96
C SER A 68 -5.25 16.55 -11.58
N VAL A 69 -5.74 17.34 -10.62
CA VAL A 69 -6.22 16.81 -9.34
C VAL A 69 -7.64 16.29 -9.55
N GLY A 70 -7.85 14.99 -9.32
CA GLY A 70 -9.16 14.39 -9.47
C GLY A 70 -9.22 13.04 -8.77
N ILE A 71 -10.39 12.74 -8.20
CA ILE A 71 -10.70 11.45 -7.61
C ILE A 71 -11.90 10.90 -8.39
N GLU A 72 -11.66 9.83 -9.16
CA GLU A 72 -12.72 9.08 -9.83
C GLU A 72 -13.21 7.95 -8.90
N LYS A 73 -13.05 6.69 -9.32
CA LYS A 73 -13.43 5.51 -8.52
C LYS A 73 -12.46 5.20 -7.38
N SER A 74 -11.20 5.63 -7.51
CA SER A 74 -10.14 5.40 -6.53
C SER A 74 -9.27 6.63 -6.38
N LEU A 75 -8.73 6.82 -5.16
CA LEU A 75 -7.69 7.80 -4.89
C LEU A 75 -6.35 7.23 -5.36
N ASN A 76 -5.73 7.89 -6.33
CA ASN A 76 -4.39 7.56 -6.80
C ASN A 76 -3.49 8.77 -6.54
N CYS A 77 -2.35 8.54 -5.88
CA CYS A 77 -1.37 9.58 -5.57
C CYS A 77 -0.02 9.19 -6.16
N ASP A 78 0.52 10.07 -6.99
CA ASP A 78 1.83 9.88 -7.60
C ASP A 78 2.89 10.65 -6.81
N ILE A 79 3.99 9.95 -6.50
CA ILE A 79 5.14 10.53 -5.79
C ILE A 79 6.36 10.37 -6.67
N LEU A 80 6.86 11.50 -7.16
CA LEU A 80 8.08 11.52 -7.94
C LEU A 80 9.28 11.65 -7.00
N MET A 81 10.18 10.68 -7.07
CA MET A 81 11.45 10.68 -6.36
C MET A 81 12.57 10.33 -7.33
N GLU A 82 13.66 11.08 -7.29
CA GLU A 82 14.87 10.82 -8.08
C GLU A 82 15.51 9.48 -7.67
N THR A 83 16.08 8.77 -8.63
CA THR A 83 16.79 7.50 -8.38
C THR A 83 17.93 7.71 -7.38
N GLY A 84 18.11 6.77 -6.46
CA GLY A 84 19.14 6.86 -5.43
C GLY A 84 18.76 7.66 -4.18
N THR A 85 17.58 8.28 -4.13
CA THR A 85 17.07 9.00 -2.94
C THR A 85 16.36 8.10 -1.92
N GLY A 86 16.52 6.78 -2.01
CA GLY A 86 15.96 5.86 -1.02
C GLY A 86 14.43 5.72 -1.07
N LYS A 87 13.82 5.70 -2.26
CA LYS A 87 12.38 5.45 -2.49
C LYS A 87 11.84 4.25 -1.69
N THR A 88 12.60 3.15 -1.63
CA THR A 88 12.27 1.96 -0.84
C THR A 88 12.15 2.26 0.65
N PHE A 89 13.07 3.05 1.20
CA PHE A 89 13.01 3.46 2.59
C PHE A 89 11.76 4.30 2.84
N CYS A 90 11.45 5.27 1.97
CA CYS A 90 10.28 6.14 2.12
C CYS A 90 8.95 5.39 2.07
N PHE A 91 8.75 4.46 1.12
CA PHE A 91 7.48 3.73 1.08
C PHE A 91 7.37 2.72 2.24
N LEU A 92 8.47 2.13 2.71
CA LEU A 92 8.44 1.28 3.89
C LEU A 92 8.07 2.10 5.13
N GLU A 93 8.70 3.25 5.30
CA GLU A 93 8.35 4.19 6.37
C GLU A 93 6.88 4.61 6.32
N CYS A 94 6.38 4.91 5.12
CA CYS A 94 4.97 5.23 4.89
C CYS A 94 4.03 4.12 5.38
N ILE A 95 4.36 2.84 5.13
CA ILE A 95 3.59 1.70 5.64
C ILE A 95 3.49 1.74 7.18
N TYR A 96 4.62 1.97 7.87
CA TYR A 96 4.63 2.07 9.33
C TYR A 96 3.83 3.28 9.84
N ALA A 97 3.96 4.43 9.18
CA ALA A 97 3.25 5.64 9.59
C ALA A 97 1.73 5.52 9.37
N LEU A 98 1.30 5.03 8.21
CA LEU A 98 -0.12 4.80 7.93
C LEU A 98 -0.74 3.77 8.88
N HIS A 99 0.03 2.76 9.28
CA HIS A 99 -0.39 1.82 10.31
C HIS A 99 -0.59 2.51 11.66
N LYS A 100 0.38 3.32 12.09
CA LYS A 100 0.34 4.03 13.36
C LYS A 100 -0.80 5.04 13.43
N GLU A 101 -0.95 5.88 12.40
CA GLU A 101 -1.88 7.01 12.40
C GLU A 101 -3.33 6.58 12.10
N TYR A 102 -3.53 5.58 11.22
CA TYR A 102 -4.85 5.24 10.70
C TYR A 102 -5.25 3.77 10.92
N GLY A 103 -4.39 2.94 11.52
CA GLY A 103 -4.66 1.52 11.73
C GLY A 103 -4.66 0.70 10.44
N LEU A 104 -4.11 1.24 9.36
CA LEU A 104 -3.98 0.53 8.08
C LEU A 104 -2.96 -0.60 8.20
N SER A 105 -3.32 -1.79 7.78
CA SER A 105 -2.61 -3.03 8.10
C SER A 105 -2.27 -3.89 6.87
N LYS A 106 -3.03 -3.75 5.78
CA LYS A 106 -2.86 -4.52 4.54
C LYS A 106 -2.24 -3.64 3.47
N PHE A 107 -1.00 -3.93 3.11
CA PHE A 107 -0.27 -3.23 2.05
C PHE A 107 0.19 -4.23 1.00
N ILE A 108 0.16 -3.83 -0.27
CA ILE A 108 0.70 -4.60 -1.40
C ILE A 108 1.76 -3.74 -2.07
N VAL A 109 3.00 -4.21 -2.14
CA VAL A 109 4.08 -3.58 -2.89
C VAL A 109 4.26 -4.31 -4.22
N LEU A 110 3.95 -3.63 -5.31
CA LEU A 110 4.11 -4.11 -6.68
C LEU A 110 5.44 -3.63 -7.26
N VAL A 111 6.22 -4.58 -7.77
CA VAL A 111 7.55 -4.31 -8.34
C VAL A 111 7.68 -4.89 -9.75
N PRO A 112 8.59 -4.36 -10.60
CA PRO A 112 8.68 -4.80 -12.00
C PRO A 112 9.48 -6.09 -12.19
N SER A 113 10.26 -6.56 -11.21
CA SER A 113 11.07 -7.77 -11.35
C SER A 113 11.28 -8.53 -10.03
N ASN A 114 11.62 -9.81 -10.14
CA ASN A 114 11.96 -10.64 -8.97
C ASN A 114 13.20 -10.11 -8.22
N ALA A 115 14.18 -9.54 -8.94
CA ALA A 115 15.36 -8.96 -8.30
C ALA A 115 14.98 -7.78 -7.39
N ILE A 116 14.08 -6.91 -7.85
CA ILE A 116 13.58 -5.79 -7.04
C ILE A 116 12.72 -6.32 -5.89
N LYS A 117 11.88 -7.34 -6.11
CA LYS A 117 11.11 -8.01 -5.03
C LYS A 117 12.03 -8.48 -3.90
N LEU A 118 13.10 -9.20 -4.22
CA LEU A 118 14.07 -9.67 -3.23
C LEU A 118 14.78 -8.51 -2.52
N GLY A 119 15.09 -7.44 -3.25
CA GLY A 119 15.65 -6.21 -2.67
C GLY A 119 14.71 -5.54 -1.66
N VAL A 120 13.41 -5.48 -1.96
CA VAL A 120 12.38 -4.94 -1.04
C VAL A 120 12.24 -5.82 0.20
N LEU A 121 12.15 -7.15 0.04
CA LEU A 121 12.09 -8.09 1.17
C LEU A 121 13.33 -7.96 2.07
N LYS A 122 14.51 -7.82 1.47
CA LYS A 122 15.73 -7.56 2.24
C LYS A 122 15.69 -6.20 2.94
N SER A 123 15.12 -5.18 2.30
CA SER A 123 14.94 -3.85 2.89
C SER A 123 14.02 -3.89 4.10
N VAL A 124 12.92 -4.65 4.06
CA VAL A 124 12.04 -4.90 5.22
C VAL A 124 12.82 -5.51 6.38
N GLU A 125 13.67 -6.50 6.11
CA GLU A 125 14.48 -7.17 7.14
C GLU A 125 15.49 -6.20 7.79
N ILE A 126 16.28 -5.48 6.99
CA ILE A 126 17.40 -4.67 7.50
C ILE A 126 16.91 -3.38 8.18
N THR A 127 15.79 -2.80 7.74
CA THR A 127 15.22 -1.57 8.31
C THR A 127 14.33 -1.81 9.52
N ARG A 128 13.98 -3.08 9.81
CA ARG A 128 13.04 -3.48 10.87
C ARG A 128 13.33 -2.84 12.22
N GLU A 129 14.58 -2.96 12.70
CA GLU A 129 14.93 -2.48 14.04
C GLU A 129 14.86 -0.95 14.13
N PHE A 130 15.21 -0.25 13.04
CA PHE A 130 15.08 1.19 12.95
C PHE A 130 13.60 1.62 13.01
N PHE A 131 12.73 1.02 12.20
CA PHE A 131 11.32 1.41 12.21
C PHE A 131 10.57 0.94 13.47
N LYS A 132 10.96 -0.18 14.08
CA LYS A 132 10.42 -0.59 15.38
C LYS A 132 10.64 0.48 16.45
N SER A 133 11.83 1.08 16.52
CA SER A 133 12.10 2.14 17.49
C SER A 133 11.31 3.42 17.21
N GLU A 134 11.09 3.74 15.93
CA GLU A 134 10.38 4.98 15.52
C GLU A 134 8.85 4.86 15.64
N TYR A 135 8.30 3.66 15.43
CA TYR A 135 6.85 3.43 15.27
C TYR A 135 6.30 2.47 16.33
N SER A 136 6.50 2.79 17.62
CA SER A 136 5.83 2.13 18.75
C SER A 136 5.99 0.59 18.79
N ASN A 137 7.19 0.08 18.48
CA ASN A 137 7.49 -1.35 18.38
C ASN A 137 6.68 -2.12 17.34
N THR A 138 6.09 -1.43 16.36
CA THR A 138 5.36 -2.05 15.24
C THR A 138 6.26 -3.03 14.51
N HIS A 139 5.75 -4.23 14.26
CA HIS A 139 6.44 -5.22 13.44
C HIS A 139 5.77 -5.33 12.07
N LEU A 140 6.52 -4.98 11.01
CA LEU A 140 6.09 -5.24 9.64
C LEU A 140 6.38 -6.69 9.26
N GLU A 141 5.33 -7.46 9.02
CA GLU A 141 5.39 -8.82 8.51
C GLU A 141 5.32 -8.81 6.99
N SER A 142 6.33 -9.37 6.33
CA SER A 142 6.37 -9.52 4.88
C SER A 142 5.82 -10.87 4.44
N TYR A 143 4.98 -10.87 3.41
CA TYR A 143 4.38 -12.05 2.82
C TYR A 143 4.77 -12.17 1.34
N GLU A 144 4.90 -13.40 0.88
CA GLU A 144 5.04 -13.75 -0.54
C GLU A 144 3.85 -14.59 -1.04
N ASP A 145 3.19 -15.30 -0.12
CA ASP A 145 1.99 -16.09 -0.37
C ASP A 145 0.72 -15.25 -0.16
N ILE A 146 -0.18 -15.31 -1.13
CA ILE A 146 -1.40 -14.48 -1.17
C ILE A 146 -2.40 -14.93 -0.11
N GLU A 147 -2.57 -16.24 0.07
CA GLU A 147 -3.53 -16.82 1.01
C GLU A 147 -3.19 -16.44 2.46
N SER A 148 -1.93 -16.68 2.85
CA SER A 148 -1.40 -16.31 4.16
C SER A 148 -1.52 -14.81 4.42
N PHE A 149 -1.26 -13.98 3.40
CA PHE A 149 -1.42 -12.53 3.51
C PHE A 149 -2.89 -12.12 3.73
N ILE A 150 -3.84 -12.71 3.00
CA ILE A 150 -5.26 -12.38 3.16
C ILE A 150 -5.73 -12.74 4.58
N LEU A 151 -5.38 -13.93 5.05
CA LEU A 151 -5.83 -14.46 6.35
C LEU A 151 -5.13 -13.84 7.57
N ALA A 152 -4.01 -13.12 7.37
CA ALA A 152 -3.34 -12.43 8.47
C ALA A 152 -4.29 -11.41 9.15
N SER A 153 -4.25 -11.30 10.47
CA SER A 153 -5.11 -10.33 11.18
C SER A 153 -4.66 -8.88 10.94
N HIS A 154 -5.62 -7.94 10.87
CA HIS A 154 -5.38 -6.49 10.74
C HIS A 154 -4.69 -5.87 11.97
N HIS A 155 -4.59 -6.60 13.10
CA HIS A 155 -3.80 -6.16 14.26
C HIS A 155 -2.29 -6.13 13.98
N LYS A 156 -1.85 -6.81 12.93
CA LYS A 156 -0.47 -6.83 12.46
C LYS A 156 -0.30 -5.84 11.31
N CYS A 157 0.88 -5.23 11.19
CA CYS A 157 1.23 -4.52 9.97
C CYS A 157 1.79 -5.52 8.95
N CYS A 158 1.11 -5.68 7.81
CA CYS A 158 1.40 -6.72 6.82
C CYS A 158 1.67 -6.11 5.44
N VAL A 159 2.74 -6.56 4.79
CA VAL A 159 3.06 -6.21 3.41
C VAL A 159 3.21 -7.45 2.53
N LEU A 160 2.43 -7.54 1.46
CA LEU A 160 2.62 -8.51 0.39
C LEU A 160 3.53 -7.90 -0.68
N VAL A 161 4.68 -8.52 -0.95
CA VAL A 161 5.59 -8.05 -2.00
C VAL A 161 5.50 -8.99 -3.19
N MET A 162 5.11 -8.47 -4.35
CA MET A 162 4.88 -9.29 -5.52
C MET A 162 5.23 -8.56 -6.82
N THR A 163 5.56 -9.35 -7.84
CA THR A 163 5.81 -8.79 -9.17
C THR A 163 4.51 -8.51 -9.89
N PHE A 164 4.53 -7.54 -10.80
CA PHE A 164 3.39 -7.27 -11.65
C PHE A 164 2.99 -8.48 -12.54
N SER A 165 3.97 -9.28 -12.96
CA SER A 165 3.72 -10.52 -13.71
C SER A 165 2.86 -11.52 -12.94
N ALA A 166 2.75 -11.43 -11.61
CA ALA A 166 1.86 -12.24 -10.79
C ALA A 166 0.38 -11.86 -10.95
N PHE A 167 0.06 -10.67 -11.48
CA PHE A 167 -1.32 -10.23 -11.77
C PHE A 167 -1.78 -10.59 -13.19
N ASN A 168 -0.89 -10.51 -14.17
CA ASN A 168 -1.28 -10.39 -15.57
C ASN A 168 -1.60 -11.69 -16.33
N LYS A 169 -1.32 -12.87 -15.78
CA LYS A 169 -1.56 -14.14 -16.49
C LYS A 169 -2.74 -14.90 -15.87
N GLU A 170 -3.63 -15.42 -16.70
CA GLU A 170 -4.80 -16.20 -16.25
C GLU A 170 -4.43 -17.39 -15.36
N GLY A 171 -3.27 -18.03 -15.60
CA GLY A 171 -2.78 -19.14 -14.77
C GLY A 171 -2.19 -18.74 -13.41
N ASN A 172 -2.07 -17.45 -13.10
CA ASN A 172 -1.51 -16.99 -11.83
C ASN A 172 -2.49 -17.23 -10.69
N ILE A 173 -1.94 -17.52 -9.50
CA ILE A 173 -2.72 -17.80 -8.27
C ILE A 173 -3.77 -16.73 -8.01
N ILE A 174 -3.46 -15.46 -8.23
CA ILE A 174 -4.39 -14.36 -7.99
C ILE A 174 -5.68 -14.42 -8.83
N ASN A 175 -5.60 -15.03 -10.02
CA ASN A 175 -6.72 -15.20 -10.96
C ASN A 175 -7.40 -16.56 -10.78
N LYS A 176 -6.86 -17.44 -9.93
CA LYS A 176 -7.46 -18.73 -9.64
C LYS A 176 -8.68 -18.58 -8.74
N SER A 177 -9.62 -19.50 -8.94
CA SER A 177 -10.72 -19.75 -8.03
C SER A 177 -10.19 -20.08 -6.64
N CYS A 178 -10.82 -19.50 -5.61
CA CYS A 178 -10.61 -19.89 -4.22
C CYS A 178 -11.85 -20.58 -3.64
N LEU A 179 -12.62 -21.28 -4.50
CA LEU A 179 -13.92 -21.85 -4.11
C LEU A 179 -13.82 -22.83 -2.92
N GLU A 180 -12.74 -23.59 -2.80
CA GLU A 180 -12.47 -24.47 -1.66
C GLU A 180 -12.33 -23.70 -0.34
N ASN A 181 -11.94 -22.42 -0.43
CA ASN A 181 -11.71 -21.49 0.68
C ASN A 181 -12.76 -20.35 0.72
N THR A 182 -13.90 -20.49 0.04
CA THR A 182 -14.92 -19.42 -0.08
C THR A 182 -15.36 -18.88 1.30
N ASN A 183 -15.56 -19.77 2.27
CA ASN A 183 -15.96 -19.38 3.62
C ASN A 183 -14.84 -18.62 4.36
N LEU A 184 -13.59 -18.98 4.12
CA LEU A 184 -12.43 -18.28 4.69
C LEU A 184 -12.28 -16.87 4.11
N PHE A 185 -12.66 -16.66 2.85
CA PHE A 185 -12.56 -15.36 2.18
C PHE A 185 -13.89 -14.60 2.10
N ASN A 186 -14.78 -14.76 3.07
CA ASN A 186 -16.05 -14.03 3.18
C ASN A 186 -16.91 -14.08 1.89
N GLY A 187 -16.94 -15.22 1.20
CA GLY A 187 -17.73 -15.39 -0.02
C GLY A 187 -17.01 -15.01 -1.32
N ALA A 188 -15.74 -14.62 -1.26
CA ALA A 188 -14.94 -14.36 -2.46
C ALA A 188 -14.79 -15.62 -3.32
N LYS A 189 -14.90 -15.46 -4.63
CA LYS A 189 -14.80 -16.57 -5.61
C LYS A 189 -13.41 -16.70 -6.24
N SER A 190 -12.57 -15.68 -6.07
CA SER A 190 -11.17 -15.67 -6.52
C SER A 190 -10.28 -14.96 -5.52
N TYR A 191 -8.98 -15.23 -5.58
CA TYR A 191 -7.99 -14.52 -4.76
C TYR A 191 -7.97 -13.01 -5.03
N MET A 192 -8.23 -12.57 -6.27
CA MET A 192 -8.42 -11.16 -6.59
C MET A 192 -9.61 -10.55 -5.82
N GLN A 193 -10.76 -11.22 -5.80
CA GLN A 193 -11.93 -10.75 -5.04
C GLN A 193 -11.63 -10.74 -3.53
N ALA A 194 -10.92 -11.75 -3.04
CA ALA A 194 -10.51 -11.82 -1.64
C ALA A 194 -9.57 -10.66 -1.28
N LEU A 195 -8.56 -10.38 -2.11
CA LEU A 195 -7.68 -9.22 -1.95
C LEU A 195 -8.45 -7.89 -2.01
N ALA A 196 -9.37 -7.72 -2.96
CA ALA A 196 -10.18 -6.51 -3.01
C ALA A 196 -11.03 -6.32 -1.74
N SER A 197 -11.56 -7.42 -1.19
CA SER A 197 -12.43 -7.38 0.00
C SER A 197 -11.71 -6.89 1.26
N ILE A 198 -10.40 -7.13 1.39
CA ILE A 198 -9.60 -6.69 2.55
C ILE A 198 -9.11 -5.23 2.44
N ARG A 199 -9.46 -4.53 1.34
CA ARG A 199 -9.16 -3.11 1.08
C ARG A 199 -7.67 -2.74 1.24
N PRO A 200 -6.74 -3.43 0.56
CA PRO A 200 -5.32 -3.18 0.69
C PRO A 200 -4.92 -1.83 0.08
N ILE A 201 -3.83 -1.26 0.58
CA ILE A 201 -3.17 -0.11 -0.07
C ILE A 201 -2.11 -0.65 -1.02
N ALA A 202 -2.24 -0.30 -2.30
CA ALA A 202 -1.27 -0.67 -3.32
C ALA A 202 -0.19 0.41 -3.46
N ILE A 203 1.07 0.00 -3.33
CA ILE A 203 2.26 0.82 -3.56
C ILE A 203 2.94 0.25 -4.81
N MET A 204 3.08 1.07 -5.85
CA MET A 204 3.67 0.67 -7.12
C MET A 204 5.06 1.27 -7.29
N ASP A 205 6.08 0.42 -7.36
CA ASP A 205 7.45 0.85 -7.64
C ASP A 205 7.72 0.79 -9.15
N GLU A 206 8.28 1.86 -9.71
CA GLU A 206 8.46 2.06 -11.15
C GLU A 206 7.18 1.92 -11.99
N PRO A 207 6.13 2.74 -11.72
CA PRO A 207 4.81 2.58 -12.34
C PRO A 207 4.83 2.62 -13.87
N HIS A 208 5.75 3.39 -14.46
CA HIS A 208 5.92 3.50 -15.91
C HIS A 208 6.32 2.18 -16.58
N ARG A 209 6.98 1.26 -15.86
CA ARG A 209 7.34 -0.07 -16.38
C ARG A 209 6.15 -1.00 -16.50
N PHE A 210 5.00 -0.58 -15.99
CA PHE A 210 3.75 -1.33 -16.08
C PHE A 210 2.85 -0.85 -17.22
N LEU A 211 3.22 0.18 -17.98
CA LEU A 211 2.37 0.72 -19.05
C LEU A 211 2.33 -0.22 -20.28
N GLY A 212 1.34 -1.11 -20.27
CA GLY A 212 0.75 -1.79 -21.43
C GLY A 212 -0.77 -1.90 -21.21
N ASP A 213 -1.56 -2.09 -22.27
CA ASP A 213 -3.03 -1.96 -22.25
C ASP A 213 -3.77 -2.80 -21.18
N LYS A 214 -3.13 -3.84 -20.62
CA LYS A 214 -3.72 -4.74 -19.61
C LYS A 214 -3.65 -4.22 -18.17
N THR A 215 -2.86 -3.19 -17.89
CA THR A 215 -2.57 -2.76 -16.51
C THR A 215 -3.62 -1.83 -15.92
N LYS A 216 -4.34 -1.11 -16.79
CA LYS A 216 -5.44 -0.23 -16.39
C LYS A 216 -6.66 -0.98 -15.82
N ILE A 217 -6.69 -2.31 -15.91
CA ILE A 217 -7.86 -3.13 -15.58
C ILE A 217 -7.84 -3.62 -14.12
N ILE A 218 -6.66 -3.76 -13.52
CA ILE A 218 -6.52 -4.46 -12.21
C ILE A 218 -7.13 -3.68 -11.04
N TRP A 219 -7.17 -2.34 -11.11
CA TRP A 219 -7.63 -1.49 -10.01
C TRP A 219 -8.86 -0.63 -10.36
N LYS A 220 -9.52 -0.93 -11.49
CA LYS A 220 -10.74 -0.22 -11.96
C LYS A 220 -12.05 -0.90 -11.57
N ASN A 221 -11.97 -2.08 -10.97
CA ASN A 221 -13.09 -2.86 -10.41
C ASN A 221 -12.97 -2.90 -8.90
#